data_AF-A0A1Y3SHM5-F1
#
_entry.id   AF-A0A1Y3SHM5-F1
#
_cell.length_a   1.000
_cell.length_b   1.000
_cell.length_c   1.000
_cell.angle_alpha   90.00
_cell.angle_beta   90.00
_cell.angle_gamma   90.00
#
_symmetry.space_group_name_H-M   'P 1'
#
loop_
_entity.id
_entity.type
_entity.pdbx_description
1 polymer ?
#
loop_
_entity_poly.entity_id
_entity_poly.type
_entity_poly.pdbx_seq_one_letter_code
_entity_poly.pdbx_strand_id
1 'polypeptide(L)'
;MEGVFPGEAPIVQFSSGGWGLVPSGTYQGFYYSESGRPAAYQNVDLELVPVSDTEWAWTDGTDNGGSTRRISEHWFSYKAWF
;
A
#
# COMPACT_ATOMS: atom_id res chain seq x y z
N MET A 1 3.89 -11.02 8.19
CA MET A 1 2.73 -10.54 8.97
C MET A 1 1.60 -10.35 7.98
N GLU A 2 0.39 -10.77 8.34
CA GLU A 2 -0.83 -10.60 7.55
C GLU A 2 -1.86 -9.83 8.38
N GLY A 3 -2.67 -9.01 7.72
CA GLY A 3 -3.66 -8.18 8.40
C GLY A 3 -4.85 -7.86 7.50
N VAL A 4 -6.04 -7.83 8.11
CA VAL A 4 -7.24 -7.29 7.49
C VAL A 4 -7.35 -5.83 7.91
N PHE A 5 -7.36 -4.94 6.93
CA PHE A 5 -7.42 -3.50 7.15
C PHE A 5 -8.81 -2.98 6.76
N PRO A 6 -9.59 -2.44 7.71
CA PRO A 6 -10.94 -1.95 7.45
C PRO A 6 -10.92 -0.66 6.64
N GLY A 7 -12.09 -0.22 6.17
CA GLY A 7 -12.30 0.98 5.35
C GLY A 7 -13.57 0.84 4.52
N GLU A 8 -13.85 1.80 3.64
CA GLU A 8 -14.98 1.69 2.68
C GLU A 8 -14.84 0.44 1.80
N ALA A 9 -13.62 0.13 1.38
CA ALA A 9 -13.25 -1.10 0.72
C ALA A 9 -12.13 -1.79 1.54
N PRO A 10 -12.42 -2.85 2.30
CA PRO A 10 -11.42 -3.53 3.09
C PRO A 10 -10.39 -4.26 2.23
N ILE A 11 -9.17 -4.39 2.74
CA ILE A 11 -8.08 -5.12 2.08
C ILE A 11 -7.49 -6.19 3.01
N VAL A 12 -6.93 -7.24 2.42
CA VAL A 12 -6.10 -8.22 3.11
C VAL A 12 -4.66 -8.03 2.64
N GLN A 13 -3.77 -7.62 3.55
CA GLN A 13 -2.38 -7.29 3.22
C GLN A 13 -1.42 -8.33 3.80
N PHE A 14 -0.42 -8.70 3.01
CA PHE A 14 0.64 -9.65 3.32
C PHE A 14 1.99 -8.95 3.21
N SER A 15 2.81 -8.99 4.26
CA SER A 15 4.19 -8.50 4.21
C SER A 15 5.11 -9.55 3.57
N SER A 16 5.87 -9.15 2.56
CA SER A 16 6.93 -9.99 1.96
C SER A 16 8.33 -9.60 2.42
N GLY A 17 8.49 -8.40 2.98
CA GLY A 17 9.76 -7.98 3.56
C GLY A 17 9.75 -6.54 4.05
N GLY A 18 10.90 -6.13 4.55
CA GLY A 18 11.17 -4.76 4.95
C GLY A 18 12.66 -4.58 5.24
N TRP A 19 13.11 -3.33 5.28
CA TRP A 19 14.50 -2.98 5.53
C TRP A 19 14.58 -1.64 6.27
N GLY A 20 15.51 -1.52 7.21
CA GLY A 20 15.69 -0.31 8.03
C GLY A 20 15.36 -0.52 9.50
N LEU A 21 15.53 0.54 10.29
CA LEU A 21 15.24 0.59 11.72
C LEU A 21 14.20 1.67 11.96
N VAL A 22 13.14 1.36 12.71
CA VAL A 22 12.12 2.35 13.09
C VAL A 22 12.79 3.58 13.74
N PRO A 23 12.44 4.81 13.33
CA PRO A 23 11.37 5.16 12.41
C PRO A 23 11.70 4.98 10.92
N SER A 24 12.98 4.99 10.54
CA SER A 24 13.42 4.93 9.14
C SER A 24 13.38 3.52 8.54
N GLY A 25 12.20 3.12 8.06
CA GLY A 25 11.90 1.76 7.65
C GLY A 25 11.13 1.69 6.33
N THR A 26 11.55 0.81 5.43
CA THR A 26 10.80 0.45 4.23
C THR A 26 10.07 -0.87 4.46
N TYR A 27 8.80 -0.94 4.07
CA TYR A 27 7.95 -2.13 4.13
C TYR A 27 7.44 -2.46 2.73
N GLN A 28 7.37 -3.74 2.40
CA GLN A 28 6.88 -4.18 1.10
C GLN A 28 6.09 -5.47 1.20
N GLY A 29 5.22 -5.66 0.22
CA GLY A 29 4.34 -6.82 0.19
C GLY A 29 3.32 -6.72 -0.92
N PHE A 30 2.21 -7.41 -0.71
CA PHE A 30 1.08 -7.41 -1.61
C PHE A 30 -0.22 -7.44 -0.82
N TYR A 31 -1.32 -7.08 -1.46
CA TYR A 31 -2.64 -7.14 -0.85
C TYR A 31 -3.71 -7.51 -1.85
N TYR A 32 -4.78 -8.12 -1.34
CA TYR A 32 -6.03 -8.34 -2.03
C TYR A 32 -7.01 -7.21 -1.68
N SER A 33 -7.66 -6.63 -2.69
CA SER A 33 -8.73 -5.64 -2.55
C SER A 33 -10.00 -6.20 -3.18
N GLU A 34 -11.02 -6.46 -2.36
CA GLU A 34 -12.31 -7.00 -2.83
C GLU A 34 -12.95 -6.09 -3.88
N SER A 35 -12.82 -4.77 -3.72
CA SER A 35 -13.35 -3.78 -4.66
C SER A 35 -12.55 -3.65 -5.97
N GLY A 36 -11.36 -4.23 -6.06
CA GLY A 36 -10.44 -4.03 -7.19
C GLY A 36 -9.83 -2.62 -7.26
N ARG A 37 -10.07 -1.78 -6.24
CA ARG A 37 -9.47 -0.45 -6.13
C ARG A 37 -8.11 -0.52 -5.41
N PRO A 38 -7.13 0.31 -5.82
CA PRO A 38 -5.87 0.44 -5.09
C PRO A 38 -6.11 1.11 -3.73
N ALA A 39 -5.21 0.86 -2.78
CA ALA A 39 -5.23 1.36 -1.42
C ALA A 39 -3.80 1.74 -0.98
N ALA A 40 -3.70 2.73 -0.09
CA ALA A 40 -2.44 3.02 0.59
C ALA A 40 -2.07 1.89 1.57
N TYR A 41 -0.83 1.94 2.10
CA TYR A 41 -0.37 0.96 3.07
C TYR A 41 -1.33 0.86 4.26
N GLN A 42 -1.72 -0.35 4.67
CA GLN A 42 -2.68 -0.58 5.75
C GLN A 42 -4.06 0.08 5.55
N ASN A 43 -4.43 0.39 4.30
CA ASN A 43 -5.69 1.04 3.95
C ASN A 43 -5.92 2.41 4.63
N VAL A 44 -4.84 3.14 4.92
CA VAL A 44 -4.97 4.51 5.45
C VAL A 44 -5.67 5.41 4.43
N ASP A 45 -6.49 6.32 4.92
CA ASP A 45 -7.25 7.27 4.11
C ASP A 45 -6.33 8.40 3.61
N LEU A 46 -5.49 8.06 2.63
CA LEU A 46 -4.61 8.98 1.92
C LEU A 46 -4.94 8.94 0.43
N GLU A 47 -4.89 10.11 -0.19
CA GLU A 47 -5.08 10.24 -1.62
C GLU A 47 -4.00 9.46 -2.38
N LEU A 48 -4.44 8.65 -3.34
CA LEU A 48 -3.60 7.93 -4.27
C LEU A 48 -3.49 8.69 -5.59
N VAL A 49 -2.32 9.26 -5.85
CA VAL A 49 -2.03 9.99 -7.09
C VAL A 49 -1.53 9.00 -8.16
N PRO A 50 -2.19 8.91 -9.33
CA PRO A 50 -1.72 8.04 -10.41
C PRO A 50 -0.34 8.45 -10.91
N VAL A 51 0.58 7.48 -10.98
CA VAL A 51 1.91 7.61 -11.60
C VAL A 51 1.91 6.95 -13.00
N SER A 52 1.12 5.91 -13.18
CA SER A 52 0.83 5.26 -14.47
C SER A 52 -0.55 4.58 -14.42
N ASP A 53 -0.95 3.92 -15.51
CA ASP A 53 -2.21 3.15 -15.58
C ASP A 53 -2.32 2.03 -14.52
N THR A 54 -1.19 1.61 -13.95
CA THR A 54 -1.14 0.48 -13.01
C THR A 54 -0.46 0.83 -11.68
N GLU A 55 -0.04 2.08 -11.47
CA GLU A 55 0.73 2.47 -10.29
C GLU A 55 0.28 3.82 -9.74
N TRP A 56 0.18 3.88 -8.41
CA TRP A 56 -0.21 5.06 -7.65
C TRP A 56 0.78 5.30 -6.52
N ALA A 57 0.99 6.56 -6.18
CA ALA A 57 1.79 6.99 -5.04
C ALA A 57 0.92 7.70 -3.99
N TRP A 58 1.35 7.67 -2.74
CA TRP A 58 0.76 8.43 -1.63
C TRP A 58 1.87 9.02 -0.76
N THR A 59 1.54 10.13 -0.07
CA THR A 59 2.40 10.79 0.93
C THR A 59 1.51 11.38 2.02
N ASP A 60 2.02 11.47 3.24
CA ASP A 60 1.34 12.16 4.36
C ASP A 60 1.71 13.66 4.44
N GLY A 61 2.47 14.18 3.46
CA GLY A 61 2.99 15.55 3.44
C GLY A 61 4.39 15.72 4.05
N THR A 62 5.00 14.63 4.51
CA THR A 62 6.40 14.58 4.99
C THR A 62 7.28 13.79 4.01
N ASP A 63 8.41 13.27 4.48
CA ASP A 63 9.21 12.29 3.76
C ASP A 63 8.61 10.87 3.78
N ASN A 64 7.56 10.61 4.57
CA ASN A 64 6.82 9.36 4.55
C ASN A 64 5.93 9.23 3.31
N GLY A 65 5.78 8.00 2.85
CA GLY A 65 4.96 7.72 1.69
C GLY A 65 4.97 6.27 1.26
N GLY A 66 4.43 6.05 0.08
CA GLY A 66 4.42 4.73 -0.51
C GLY A 66 3.98 4.72 -1.96
N SER A 67 4.07 3.54 -2.55
CA SER A 67 3.44 3.23 -3.82
C SER A 67 2.63 1.95 -3.72
N THR A 68 1.59 1.88 -4.54
CA THR A 68 0.81 0.67 -4.80
C THR A 68 0.75 0.43 -6.30
N ARG A 69 0.92 -0.83 -6.71
CA ARG A 69 0.97 -1.22 -8.11
C ARG A 69 0.10 -2.44 -8.36
N ARG A 70 -0.71 -2.39 -9.42
CA ARG A 70 -1.59 -3.48 -9.82
C ARG A 70 -0.78 -4.68 -10.36
N ILE A 71 -1.11 -5.87 -9.88
CA ILE A 71 -0.61 -7.17 -10.36
C ILE A 71 -1.70 -7.85 -11.21
N SER A 72 -2.93 -7.86 -10.71
CA SER A 72 -4.14 -8.32 -11.41
C SER A 72 -5.37 -7.57 -10.89
N GLU A 73 -6.58 -7.92 -11.34
CA GLU A 73 -7.82 -7.19 -11.04
C GLU A 73 -8.00 -6.82 -9.56
N HIS A 74 -7.74 -7.78 -8.66
CA HIS A 74 -7.90 -7.59 -7.22
C HIS A 74 -6.58 -7.62 -6.43
N TRP A 75 -5.44 -7.80 -7.10
CA TRP A 75 -4.15 -7.98 -6.44
C TRP A 75 -3.20 -6.85 -6.77
N PHE A 76 -2.54 -6.36 -5.72
CA PHE A 76 -1.63 -5.22 -5.81
C PHE A 76 -0.36 -5.50 -5.00
N SER A 77 0.79 -5.02 -5.45
CA SER A 77 1.98 -4.89 -4.62
C SER A 77 2.01 -3.51 -3.97
N TYR A 78 2.70 -3.40 -2.82
CA TYR A 78 2.95 -2.11 -2.19
C TYR A 78 4.40 -1.99 -1.76
N LYS A 79 4.84 -0.72 -1.66
CA LYS A 79 6.02 -0.30 -0.92
C LYS A 79 5.63 0.90 -0.06
N ALA A 80 6.05 0.92 1.20
CA ALA A 80 5.83 2.03 2.11
C ALA A 80 7.15 2.40 2.78
N TRP A 81 7.36 3.67 3.10
CA TRP A 81 8.53 4.16 3.81
C TRP A 81 8.12 5.20 4.85
N PHE A 82 8.83 5.16 5.96
CA PHE A 82 8.72 6.02 7.13
C PHE A 82 10.13 6.37 7.63
#